data_AF-A0A813LWC1-F1
#
_entry.id   AF-A0A813LWC1-F1
#
_cell.length_a   1.000
_cell.length_b   1.000
_cell.length_c   1.000
_cell.angle_alpha   90.00
_cell.angle_beta   90.00
_cell.angle_gamma   90.00
#
_symmetry.space_group_name_H-M   'P 1'
#
loop_
_entity.id
_entity.type
_entity.pdbx_description
1 polymer ?
#
loop_
_entity_poly.entity_id
_entity_poly.type
_entity_poly.pdbx_seq_one_letter_code
_entity_poly.pdbx_strand_id
1 'polypeptide(L)'
;EDAGEAESEAPKPKLKRAQTTNLGFVGKPTQRPAADYRTHEGLQALKKPMGVEQDASSKRSSARAKAAAEAAATDAMEAPKVPPAPPRSLADGHSYGEKVVSLISRTSPGNKLMIESGQEGTLVGAVKKSSDLWLLVQFQRGTDWWLAPSQLSAPPSFGSVRAAGLSGFTWGCRVKCLVTYLCPPGSSLQQDVWLGGEGIVIGPSAVKGKIAVCFDDGTEWSIWPALLCKSEDYDKVVTQKFGKLGRGDRVRSKGKLCGARSYSPEVAESLAEGSDGTVVGPGHSPGAVLVHFDSDDKVWSVKPSQLASTSTCI
;
A
#
# COMPACT_ATOMS: atom_id res chain seq x y z
N GLU A 1 78.18 -12.85 -6.27
CA GLU A 1 77.13 -13.34 -5.35
C GLU A 1 75.88 -12.57 -5.72
N ASP A 2 75.00 -13.22 -6.47
CA ASP A 2 73.82 -12.60 -7.08
C ASP A 2 72.63 -13.47 -6.64
N ALA A 3 71.79 -12.92 -5.76
CA ALA A 3 70.69 -13.63 -5.13
C ALA A 3 69.39 -13.25 -5.83
N GLY A 4 68.88 -14.15 -6.67
CA GLY A 4 67.56 -14.05 -7.27
C GLY A 4 66.47 -14.51 -6.29
N GLU A 5 65.58 -13.59 -5.92
CA GLU A 5 64.34 -13.90 -5.22
C GLU A 5 63.32 -14.48 -6.20
N ALA A 6 62.83 -15.68 -5.89
CA ALA A 6 61.75 -16.35 -6.61
C ALA A 6 60.42 -16.10 -5.87
N GLU A 7 59.54 -15.31 -6.47
CA GLU A 7 58.16 -15.14 -6.01
C GLU A 7 57.34 -16.41 -6.34
N SER A 8 56.84 -17.10 -5.30
CA SER A 8 55.93 -18.23 -5.45
C SER A 8 54.47 -17.74 -5.50
N GLU A 9 53.87 -17.77 -6.67
CA GLU A 9 52.46 -17.43 -6.89
C GLU A 9 51.55 -18.57 -6.40
N ALA A 10 50.71 -18.30 -5.39
CA ALA A 10 49.78 -19.28 -4.84
C ALA A 10 48.55 -19.49 -5.77
N PRO A 11 48.06 -20.73 -5.97
CA PRO A 11 46.97 -20.99 -6.90
C PRO A 11 45.61 -20.55 -6.35
N LYS A 12 44.91 -19.71 -7.12
CA LYS A 12 43.54 -19.24 -6.84
C LYS A 12 42.52 -20.41 -6.89
N PRO A 13 41.59 -20.51 -5.92
CA PRO A 13 40.57 -21.56 -5.94
C PRO A 13 39.52 -21.31 -7.04
N LYS A 14 39.31 -22.32 -7.89
CA LYS A 14 38.27 -22.32 -8.93
C LYS A 14 36.91 -22.61 -8.30
N LEU A 15 36.06 -21.60 -8.17
CA LEU A 15 34.63 -21.76 -7.87
C LEU A 15 33.94 -22.54 -9.00
N LYS A 16 33.45 -23.74 -8.69
CA LYS A 16 32.60 -24.53 -9.59
C LYS A 16 31.20 -23.90 -9.61
N ARG A 17 30.80 -23.36 -10.77
CA ARG A 17 29.42 -22.94 -11.07
C ARG A 17 28.50 -24.16 -11.01
N ALA A 18 27.53 -24.17 -10.10
CA ALA A 18 26.42 -25.09 -10.14
C ALA A 18 25.51 -24.72 -11.33
N GLN A 19 25.30 -25.68 -12.24
CA GLN A 19 24.35 -25.56 -13.33
C GLN A 19 22.95 -25.88 -12.79
N THR A 20 22.07 -24.88 -12.75
CA THR A 20 20.64 -25.08 -12.52
C THR A 20 19.97 -25.45 -13.84
N THR A 21 19.44 -26.67 -13.88
CA THR A 21 18.65 -27.23 -14.98
C THR A 21 17.33 -26.47 -15.12
N ASN A 22 17.18 -25.73 -16.22
CA ASN A 22 15.89 -25.17 -16.62
C ASN A 22 15.02 -26.27 -17.25
N LEU A 23 14.00 -26.72 -16.53
CA LEU A 23 12.89 -27.49 -17.10
C LEU A 23 11.96 -26.53 -17.82
N GLY A 24 11.99 -26.57 -19.15
CA GLY A 24 11.12 -25.81 -20.02
C GLY A 24 9.69 -26.31 -20.00
N PHE A 25 8.74 -25.38 -19.87
CA PHE A 25 7.35 -25.57 -20.27
C PHE A 25 6.93 -24.36 -21.09
N VAL A 26 7.07 -24.47 -22.42
CA VAL A 26 6.59 -23.47 -23.39
C VAL A 26 5.17 -23.87 -23.79
N GLY A 27 4.20 -23.40 -23.02
CA GLY A 27 2.81 -23.33 -23.47
C GLY A 27 2.66 -22.07 -24.32
N LYS A 28 2.50 -22.22 -25.64
CA LYS A 28 2.15 -21.09 -26.53
C LYS A 28 0.79 -20.51 -26.10
N PRO A 29 0.68 -19.24 -25.68
CA PRO A 29 -0.62 -18.64 -25.46
C PRO A 29 -1.33 -18.48 -26.81
N THR A 30 -2.49 -19.11 -26.95
CA THR A 30 -3.40 -18.89 -28.07
C THR A 30 -3.87 -17.43 -28.02
N GLN A 31 -3.28 -16.57 -28.84
CA GLN A 31 -3.77 -15.21 -29.05
C GLN A 31 -5.19 -15.30 -29.61
N ARG A 32 -6.19 -15.00 -28.79
CA ARG A 32 -7.50 -14.58 -29.32
C ARG A 32 -7.33 -13.18 -29.89
N PRO A 33 -7.85 -12.89 -31.09
CA PRO A 33 -7.78 -11.55 -31.64
C PRO A 33 -8.46 -10.57 -30.67
N ALA A 34 -7.76 -9.49 -30.35
CA ALA A 34 -8.31 -8.40 -29.57
C ALA A 34 -9.48 -7.80 -30.35
N ALA A 35 -10.71 -8.13 -29.94
CA ALA A 35 -11.89 -7.45 -30.44
C ALA A 35 -11.79 -5.99 -30.00
N ASP A 36 -11.74 -5.07 -30.96
CA ASP A 36 -11.61 -3.64 -30.71
C ASP A 36 -12.98 -3.08 -30.31
N TYR A 37 -13.26 -3.08 -29.00
CA TYR A 37 -14.53 -2.65 -28.40
C TYR A 37 -14.81 -1.14 -28.51
N ARG A 38 -13.95 -0.39 -29.22
CA ARG A 38 -14.14 1.04 -29.51
C ARG A 38 -14.91 1.29 -30.81
N THR A 39 -15.17 0.25 -31.60
CA THR A 39 -15.94 0.36 -32.85
C THR A 39 -17.45 0.19 -32.58
N HIS A 40 -18.28 0.89 -33.37
CA HIS A 40 -19.74 0.78 -33.29
C HIS A 40 -20.22 -0.67 -33.52
N GLU A 41 -19.49 -1.47 -34.30
CA GLU A 41 -19.74 -2.90 -34.50
C GLU A 41 -19.46 -3.74 -33.25
N GLY A 42 -18.40 -3.44 -32.49
CA GLY A 42 -18.10 -4.09 -31.21
C GLY A 42 -19.18 -3.86 -30.16
N LEU A 43 -19.85 -2.71 -30.18
CA LEU A 43 -21.00 -2.39 -29.32
C LEU A 43 -22.30 -3.08 -29.76
N GLN A 44 -22.48 -3.38 -31.05
CA GLN A 44 -23.64 -4.14 -31.53
C GLN A 44 -23.54 -5.64 -31.22
N ALA A 45 -22.34 -6.21 -31.20
CA ALA A 45 -22.12 -7.61 -30.81
C ALA A 45 -22.53 -7.90 -29.35
N LEU A 46 -22.44 -6.90 -28.46
CA LEU A 46 -22.89 -6.98 -27.07
C LEU A 46 -24.41 -6.86 -26.89
N LYS A 47 -25.13 -6.41 -27.92
CA LYS A 47 -26.60 -6.26 -27.88
C LYS A 47 -27.37 -7.48 -28.39
N LYS A 48 -26.69 -8.55 -28.83
CA LYS A 48 -27.38 -9.83 -29.15
C LYS A 48 -27.84 -10.49 -27.84
N PRO A 49 -29.15 -10.54 -27.54
CA PRO A 49 -29.63 -11.29 -26.40
C PRO A 49 -29.54 -12.78 -26.73
N MET A 50 -29.12 -13.58 -25.74
CA MET A 50 -29.40 -15.01 -25.75
C MET A 50 -30.92 -15.19 -25.85
N GLY A 51 -31.35 -15.95 -26.84
CA GLY A 51 -32.75 -16.15 -27.17
C GLY A 51 -33.54 -16.68 -25.97
N VAL A 52 -34.51 -15.87 -25.54
CA VAL A 52 -35.70 -16.34 -24.85
C VAL A 52 -36.85 -15.88 -25.75
N GLU A 53 -37.51 -16.85 -26.38
CA GLU A 53 -38.77 -16.62 -27.08
C GLU A 53 -39.77 -16.00 -26.09
N GLN A 54 -40.20 -14.78 -26.36
CA GLN A 54 -41.38 -14.20 -25.73
C GLN A 54 -42.42 -13.92 -26.80
N ASP A 55 -43.54 -14.62 -26.62
CA ASP A 55 -44.73 -14.59 -27.43
C ASP A 55 -45.26 -13.18 -27.67
N ALA A 56 -45.64 -12.96 -28.92
CA ALA A 56 -46.32 -11.78 -29.39
C ALA A 56 -47.79 -11.77 -28.92
N SER A 57 -48.06 -11.13 -27.77
CA SER A 57 -49.44 -10.77 -27.39
C SER A 57 -49.47 -9.68 -26.31
N SER A 58 -49.16 -8.43 -26.66
CA SER A 58 -49.68 -7.27 -25.90
C SER A 58 -49.45 -5.95 -26.65
N LYS A 59 -50.21 -5.72 -27.73
CA LYS A 59 -50.36 -4.41 -28.37
C LYS A 59 -51.83 -4.11 -28.54
N ARG A 60 -52.52 -3.74 -27.44
CA ARG A 60 -53.86 -3.09 -27.47
C ARG A 60 -54.32 -2.69 -26.06
N SER A 61 -53.61 -1.78 -25.39
CA SER A 61 -54.15 -1.10 -24.20
C SER A 61 -53.53 0.26 -23.84
N SER A 62 -52.57 0.79 -24.61
CA SER A 62 -51.82 2.00 -24.21
C SER A 62 -52.34 3.34 -24.76
N ALA A 63 -53.62 3.45 -25.13
CA ALA A 63 -54.19 4.72 -25.62
C ALA A 63 -55.25 5.34 -24.70
N ARG A 64 -55.76 4.61 -23.69
CA ARG A 64 -56.83 5.09 -22.80
C ARG A 64 -56.39 5.47 -21.38
N ALA A 65 -55.14 5.17 -21.01
CA ALA A 65 -54.58 5.53 -19.70
C ALA A 65 -53.88 6.90 -19.65
N LYS A 66 -53.67 7.55 -20.81
CA LYS A 66 -52.92 8.82 -20.88
C LYS A 66 -53.78 10.07 -20.62
N ALA A 67 -55.11 9.97 -20.74
CA ALA A 67 -56.02 11.10 -20.52
C ALA A 67 -56.60 11.19 -19.09
N ALA A 68 -56.43 10.16 -18.26
CA ALA A 68 -56.86 10.18 -16.86
C ALA A 68 -55.76 10.68 -15.88
N ALA A 69 -54.51 10.74 -16.34
CA ALA A 69 -53.37 11.18 -15.52
C ALA A 69 -53.16 12.70 -15.53
N GLU A 70 -53.67 13.43 -16.53
CA GLU A 70 -53.52 14.89 -16.62
C GLU A 70 -54.58 15.69 -15.83
N ALA A 71 -55.66 15.06 -15.36
CA ALA A 71 -56.71 15.73 -14.58
C ALA A 71 -56.56 15.58 -13.05
N ALA A 72 -55.57 14.82 -12.58
CA ALA A 72 -55.31 14.60 -11.14
C ALA A 72 -54.06 15.35 -10.62
N ALA A 73 -53.51 16.28 -11.41
CA ALA A 73 -52.23 16.94 -11.13
C ALA A 73 -52.35 18.30 -10.42
N THR A 74 -53.54 18.74 -10.00
CA THR A 74 -53.75 20.08 -9.39
C THR A 74 -54.10 20.08 -7.91
N ASP A 75 -54.02 18.96 -7.20
CA ASP A 75 -54.24 18.96 -5.73
C ASP A 75 -53.41 17.89 -5.01
N ALA A 76 -52.11 17.82 -5.35
CA ALA A 76 -51.16 17.08 -4.54
C ALA A 76 -50.87 17.91 -3.28
N MET A 77 -51.68 17.73 -2.23
CA MET A 77 -51.34 18.14 -0.87
C MET A 77 -49.87 17.76 -0.62
N GLU A 78 -49.05 18.78 -0.38
CA GLU A 78 -47.64 18.64 -0.06
C GLU A 78 -47.53 17.69 1.14
N ALA A 79 -47.16 16.44 0.87
CA ALA A 79 -47.02 15.42 1.89
C ALA A 79 -46.11 15.99 2.99
N PRO A 80 -46.50 15.92 4.28
CA PRO A 80 -45.75 16.54 5.36
C PRO A 80 -44.30 16.11 5.26
N LYS A 81 -43.43 17.08 5.00
CA LYS A 81 -42.00 16.92 4.78
C LYS A 81 -41.43 16.31 6.05
N VAL A 82 -41.37 14.97 6.09
CA VAL A 82 -40.84 14.22 7.23
C VAL A 82 -39.44 14.78 7.48
N PRO A 83 -39.15 15.34 8.67
CA PRO A 83 -37.83 15.85 8.95
C PRO A 83 -36.82 14.73 8.72
N PRO A 84 -35.72 14.98 7.99
CA PRO A 84 -34.73 13.95 7.72
C PRO A 84 -34.25 13.39 9.05
N ALA A 85 -34.21 12.06 9.16
CA ALA A 85 -33.73 11.38 10.37
C ALA A 85 -32.36 11.97 10.76
N PRO A 86 -32.10 12.18 12.06
CA PRO A 86 -30.83 12.75 12.51
C PRO A 86 -29.68 11.89 11.95
N PRO A 87 -28.60 12.52 11.48
CA PRO A 87 -27.47 11.81 10.91
C PRO A 87 -26.94 10.82 11.95
N ARG A 88 -26.85 9.55 11.57
CA ARG A 88 -26.27 8.53 12.43
C ARG A 88 -24.77 8.83 12.55
N SER A 89 -24.30 9.06 13.77
CA SER A 89 -22.88 9.24 14.04
C SER A 89 -22.13 7.93 13.83
N LEU A 90 -20.96 8.02 13.19
CA LEU A 90 -19.95 6.99 13.07
C LEU A 90 -18.87 7.19 14.15
N ALA A 91 -17.98 6.21 14.30
CA ALA A 91 -16.81 6.34 15.15
C ALA A 91 -15.86 7.46 14.65
N ASP A 92 -14.99 7.95 15.54
CA ASP A 92 -13.98 8.99 15.27
C ASP A 92 -14.53 10.34 14.76
N GLY A 93 -15.79 10.66 15.11
CA GLY A 93 -16.40 11.96 14.81
C GLY A 93 -16.99 12.07 13.42
N HIS A 94 -17.01 10.99 12.65
CA HIS A 94 -17.64 10.95 11.33
C HIS A 94 -19.15 10.75 11.41
N SER A 95 -19.89 11.01 10.33
CA SER A 95 -21.33 10.73 10.24
C SER A 95 -21.73 10.14 8.88
N TYR A 96 -22.77 9.29 8.87
CA TYR A 96 -23.33 8.81 7.60
C TYR A 96 -23.81 9.99 6.75
N GLY A 97 -23.52 9.96 5.45
CA GLY A 97 -23.84 11.03 4.51
C GLY A 97 -22.86 12.21 4.53
N GLU A 98 -21.86 12.21 5.41
CA GLU A 98 -20.82 13.24 5.46
C GLU A 98 -20.02 13.26 4.14
N LYS A 99 -19.75 14.48 3.66
CA LYS A 99 -18.88 14.71 2.50
C LYS A 99 -17.43 14.67 2.93
N VAL A 100 -16.64 13.87 2.22
CA VAL A 100 -15.22 13.68 2.49
C VAL A 100 -14.44 13.84 1.19
N VAL A 101 -13.15 14.13 1.31
CA VAL A 101 -12.19 14.22 0.20
C VAL A 101 -11.08 13.20 0.42
N SER A 102 -10.73 12.47 -0.64
CA SER A 102 -9.60 11.53 -0.60
C SER A 102 -8.26 12.25 -0.44
N LEU A 103 -7.47 11.82 0.54
CA LEU A 103 -6.07 12.22 0.69
C LEU A 103 -5.10 11.26 0.00
N ILE A 104 -5.58 10.22 -0.67
CA ILE A 104 -4.74 9.23 -1.33
C ILE A 104 -5.07 9.10 -2.81
N SER A 105 -4.06 8.70 -3.59
CA SER A 105 -4.26 8.22 -4.95
C SER A 105 -3.98 6.71 -5.00
N ARG A 106 -4.92 5.90 -5.47
CA ARG A 106 -4.72 4.45 -5.66
C ARG A 106 -5.30 3.98 -6.98
N THR A 107 -4.67 2.96 -7.53
CA THR A 107 -5.15 2.25 -8.70
C THR A 107 -5.54 0.83 -8.29
N SER A 108 -6.76 0.41 -8.61
CA SER A 108 -7.20 -0.97 -8.43
C SER A 108 -6.37 -1.91 -9.30
N PRO A 109 -6.09 -3.14 -8.84
CA PRO A 109 -5.52 -4.18 -9.69
C PRO A 109 -6.25 -4.27 -11.03
N GLY A 110 -5.51 -4.23 -12.14
CA GLY A 110 -6.07 -4.23 -13.50
C GLY A 110 -6.33 -2.85 -14.11
N ASN A 111 -5.86 -1.76 -13.51
CA ASN A 111 -5.83 -0.39 -14.07
C ASN A 111 -7.18 0.21 -14.50
N LYS A 112 -8.30 -0.33 -14.01
CA LYS A 112 -9.65 0.10 -14.44
C LYS A 112 -10.30 1.13 -13.54
N LEU A 113 -9.90 1.19 -12.27
CA LEU A 113 -10.52 2.04 -11.26
C LEU A 113 -9.42 2.76 -10.50
N MET A 114 -9.52 4.09 -10.48
CA MET A 114 -8.57 4.96 -9.79
C MET A 114 -9.35 5.86 -8.84
N ILE A 115 -8.90 5.90 -7.59
CA ILE A 115 -9.23 6.97 -6.67
C ILE A 115 -8.11 7.99 -6.75
N GLU A 116 -8.46 9.25 -6.98
CA GLU A 116 -7.50 10.36 -7.06
C GLU A 116 -7.53 11.17 -5.76
N SER A 117 -6.36 11.64 -5.32
CA SER A 117 -6.32 12.64 -4.25
C SER A 117 -7.08 13.90 -4.67
N GLY A 118 -7.96 14.37 -3.78
CA GLY A 118 -8.86 15.50 -4.04
C GLY A 118 -10.25 15.08 -4.51
N GLN A 119 -10.48 13.79 -4.79
CA GLN A 119 -11.80 13.32 -5.19
C GLN A 119 -12.79 13.37 -4.03
N GLU A 120 -13.96 13.95 -4.26
CA GLU A 120 -15.05 14.01 -3.29
C GLU A 120 -15.86 12.70 -3.26
N GLY A 121 -16.20 12.28 -2.04
CA GLY A 121 -17.04 11.13 -1.78
C GLY A 121 -18.03 11.38 -0.65
N THR A 122 -18.83 10.37 -0.37
CA THR A 122 -19.82 10.38 0.72
C THR A 122 -19.64 9.14 1.56
N LEU A 123 -19.63 9.32 2.89
CA LEU A 123 -19.53 8.22 3.83
C LEU A 123 -20.84 7.43 3.87
N VAL A 124 -20.78 6.14 3.49
CA VAL A 124 -21.95 5.26 3.38
C VAL A 124 -21.88 4.05 4.30
N GLY A 125 -20.76 3.83 5.00
CA GLY A 125 -20.60 2.70 5.91
C GLY A 125 -19.32 2.79 6.73
N ALA A 126 -19.24 1.94 7.76
CA ALA A 126 -18.02 1.75 8.55
C ALA A 126 -17.93 0.30 9.03
N VAL A 127 -16.71 -0.22 9.13
CA VAL A 127 -16.40 -1.50 9.76
C VAL A 127 -15.20 -1.33 10.66
N LYS A 128 -15.27 -1.88 11.87
CA LYS A 128 -14.11 -1.98 12.77
C LYS A 128 -13.52 -3.38 12.63
N LYS A 129 -12.27 -3.47 12.16
CA LYS A 129 -11.52 -4.74 12.05
C LYS A 129 -10.38 -4.71 13.06
N SER A 130 -10.44 -5.59 14.06
CA SER A 130 -9.51 -5.59 15.19
C SER A 130 -9.51 -4.21 15.90
N SER A 131 -8.42 -3.45 15.81
CA SER A 131 -8.27 -2.09 16.33
C SER A 131 -8.62 -0.99 15.33
N ASP A 132 -8.72 -1.31 14.04
CA ASP A 132 -8.68 -0.31 12.98
C ASP A 132 -10.08 -0.03 12.43
N LEU A 133 -10.44 1.25 12.36
CA LEU A 133 -11.66 1.72 11.74
C LEU A 133 -11.45 1.87 10.24
N TRP A 134 -12.35 1.26 9.46
CA TRP A 134 -12.42 1.40 8.02
C TRP A 134 -13.75 2.02 7.63
N LEU A 135 -13.70 3.03 6.79
CA LEU A 135 -14.84 3.78 6.31
C LEU A 135 -15.12 3.42 4.86
N LEU A 136 -16.38 3.11 4.54
CA LEU A 136 -16.84 2.90 3.17
C LEU A 136 -17.23 4.25 2.59
N VAL A 137 -16.50 4.67 1.57
CA VAL A 137 -16.71 5.94 0.89
C VAL A 137 -17.17 5.67 -0.54
N GLN A 138 -18.34 6.21 -0.89
CA GLN A 138 -18.85 6.21 -2.26
C GLN A 138 -18.39 7.48 -2.96
N PHE A 139 -17.51 7.35 -3.95
CA PHE A 139 -17.03 8.49 -4.73
C PHE A 139 -17.95 8.79 -5.92
N GLN A 140 -18.01 10.06 -6.33
CA GLN A 140 -18.91 10.52 -7.42
C GLN A 140 -18.69 9.80 -8.75
N ARG A 141 -17.51 9.20 -8.98
CA ARG A 141 -17.18 8.42 -10.19
C ARG A 141 -17.44 6.91 -10.06
N GLY A 142 -18.30 6.51 -9.11
CA GLY A 142 -18.98 5.22 -9.14
C GLY A 142 -18.20 4.04 -8.57
N THR A 143 -17.32 4.26 -7.60
CA THR A 143 -16.67 3.16 -6.90
C THR A 143 -16.64 3.42 -5.41
N ASP A 144 -16.98 2.36 -4.65
CA ASP A 144 -16.90 2.37 -3.21
C ASP A 144 -15.51 1.90 -2.79
N TRP A 145 -14.89 2.63 -1.85
CA TRP A 145 -13.57 2.30 -1.33
C TRP A 145 -13.60 2.19 0.18
N TRP A 146 -12.86 1.22 0.71
CA TRP A 146 -12.53 1.14 2.12
C TRP A 146 -11.28 1.94 2.41
N LEU A 147 -11.44 3.00 3.21
CA LEU A 147 -10.38 3.94 3.54
C LEU A 147 -10.30 4.10 5.06
N ALA A 148 -9.08 4.26 5.57
CA ALA A 148 -8.91 4.65 6.98
C ALA A 148 -9.28 6.13 7.15
N PRO A 149 -9.73 6.56 8.35
CA PRO A 149 -10.01 7.98 8.64
C PRO A 149 -8.84 8.90 8.30
N SER A 150 -7.59 8.47 8.54
CA SER A 150 -6.38 9.22 8.19
C SER A 150 -6.21 9.50 6.69
N GLN A 151 -6.95 8.80 5.83
CA GLN A 151 -6.89 8.91 4.36
C GLN A 151 -7.98 9.81 3.81
N LEU A 152 -8.75 10.45 4.68
CA LEU A 152 -9.84 11.34 4.35
C LEU A 152 -9.62 12.69 5.03
N SER A 153 -10.14 13.73 4.39
CA SER A 153 -10.28 15.05 4.99
C SER A 153 -11.68 15.59 4.74
N ALA A 154 -12.15 16.47 5.61
CA ALA A 154 -13.27 17.33 5.28
C ALA A 154 -12.91 18.22 4.05
N PRO A 155 -13.85 18.49 3.13
CA PRO A 155 -13.62 19.33 1.97
C PRO A 155 -12.92 20.68 2.25
N PRO A 156 -13.35 21.49 3.25
CA PRO A 156 -12.70 22.76 3.53
C PRO A 156 -11.27 22.62 4.08
N SER A 157 -10.89 21.44 4.60
CA SER A 157 -9.57 21.19 5.18
C SER A 157 -8.60 20.55 4.19
N PHE A 158 -9.04 20.13 3.01
CA PHE A 158 -8.19 19.41 2.06
C PHE A 158 -6.91 20.18 1.70
N GLY A 159 -7.04 21.47 1.36
CA GLY A 159 -5.91 22.30 0.97
C GLY A 159 -4.86 22.46 2.07
N SER A 160 -5.30 22.68 3.32
CA SER A 160 -4.39 22.84 4.46
C SER A 160 -3.73 21.52 4.86
N VAL A 161 -4.46 20.40 4.86
CA VAL A 161 -3.91 19.07 5.14
C VAL A 161 -2.85 18.69 4.10
N ARG A 162 -3.11 18.95 2.82
CA ARG A 162 -2.15 18.67 1.75
C ARG A 162 -0.92 19.58 1.83
N ALA A 163 -1.10 20.85 2.18
CA ALA A 163 -0.01 21.80 2.36
C ALA A 163 0.88 21.45 3.57
N ALA A 164 0.32 20.86 4.62
CA ALA A 164 1.07 20.43 5.80
C ALA A 164 2.09 19.31 5.52
N GLY A 165 1.92 18.57 4.42
CA GLY A 165 2.83 17.49 4.02
C GLY A 165 2.64 16.18 4.82
N LEU A 166 3.54 15.25 4.60
CA LEU A 166 3.55 13.89 5.15
C LEU A 166 4.89 13.62 5.83
N SER A 167 5.08 14.19 7.02
CA SER A 167 6.28 13.95 7.86
C SER A 167 7.61 14.10 7.11
N GLY A 168 7.79 15.22 6.40
CA GLY A 168 9.00 15.49 5.62
C GLY A 168 8.87 15.15 4.12
N PHE A 169 7.76 14.55 3.71
CA PHE A 169 7.44 14.24 2.31
C PHE A 169 6.25 15.05 1.82
N THR A 170 6.11 15.14 0.49
CA THR A 170 4.94 15.74 -0.17
C THR A 170 4.26 14.70 -1.05
N TRP A 171 2.96 14.87 -1.30
CA TRP A 171 2.25 14.02 -2.25
C TRP A 171 2.91 14.06 -3.64
N GLY A 172 3.10 12.89 -4.23
CA GLY A 172 3.72 12.75 -5.55
C GLY A 172 5.26 12.77 -5.53
N CYS A 173 5.92 12.99 -4.39
CA CYS A 173 7.38 13.00 -4.37
C CYS A 173 7.97 11.60 -4.61
N ARG A 174 9.07 11.54 -5.37
CA ARG A 174 9.83 10.31 -5.61
C ARG A 174 10.68 9.97 -4.39
N VAL A 175 10.55 8.76 -3.90
CA VAL A 175 11.28 8.27 -2.73
C VAL A 175 11.99 6.96 -3.04
N LYS A 176 13.07 6.68 -2.30
CA LYS A 176 13.75 5.40 -2.30
C LYS A 176 13.72 4.75 -0.92
N CYS A 177 13.60 3.43 -0.89
CA CYS A 177 13.66 2.66 0.35
C CYS A 177 15.10 2.59 0.87
N LEU A 178 15.28 2.80 2.18
CA LEU A 178 16.57 2.77 2.88
C LEU A 178 16.86 1.46 3.62
N VAL A 179 15.96 0.48 3.51
CA VAL A 179 16.04 -0.82 4.21
C VAL A 179 16.51 -1.89 3.23
N THR A 180 17.41 -2.78 3.67
CA THR A 180 17.95 -3.88 2.83
C THR A 180 16.84 -4.68 2.16
N TYR A 181 15.84 -5.12 2.93
CA TYR A 181 14.62 -5.72 2.43
C TYR A 181 13.51 -5.62 3.49
N LEU A 182 12.25 -5.54 3.04
CA LEU A 182 11.05 -5.67 3.86
C LEU A 182 10.15 -6.73 3.22
N CYS A 183 9.94 -7.82 3.94
CA CYS A 183 9.08 -8.92 3.53
C CYS A 183 7.81 -8.90 4.40
N PRO A 184 6.60 -8.86 3.82
CA PRO A 184 5.39 -8.89 4.62
C PRO A 184 5.23 -10.30 5.24
N PRO A 185 4.94 -10.40 6.55
CA PRO A 185 4.79 -11.70 7.20
C PRO A 185 3.60 -12.47 6.60
N GLY A 186 3.85 -13.71 6.20
CA GLY A 186 2.82 -14.60 5.63
C GLY A 186 2.46 -14.33 4.17
N SER A 187 3.17 -13.42 3.49
CA SER A 187 2.97 -13.20 2.06
C SER A 187 3.65 -14.30 1.24
N SER A 188 2.84 -15.18 0.64
CA SER A 188 3.33 -16.09 -0.42
C SER A 188 3.56 -15.37 -1.75
N LEU A 189 3.13 -14.11 -1.85
CA LEU A 189 3.34 -13.26 -3.01
C LEU A 189 4.62 -12.46 -2.76
N GLN A 190 5.64 -12.68 -3.60
CA GLN A 190 6.95 -12.00 -3.60
C GLN A 190 6.82 -10.50 -3.90
N GLN A 191 6.13 -9.76 -3.06
CA GLN A 191 6.16 -8.30 -3.09
C GLN A 191 7.07 -7.93 -1.94
N ASP A 192 8.37 -7.89 -2.21
CA ASP A 192 9.39 -7.47 -1.27
C ASP A 192 9.83 -6.07 -1.64
N VAL A 193 9.96 -5.17 -0.65
CA VAL A 193 10.57 -3.86 -0.89
C VAL A 193 12.06 -3.98 -0.61
N TRP A 194 12.86 -3.67 -1.62
CA TRP A 194 14.32 -3.77 -1.57
C TRP A 194 14.98 -2.42 -1.34
N LEU A 195 16.21 -2.45 -0.86
CA LEU A 195 17.06 -1.26 -0.77
C LEU A 195 17.18 -0.57 -2.13
N GLY A 196 16.92 0.73 -2.13
CA GLY A 196 16.94 1.54 -3.35
C GLY A 196 15.71 1.38 -4.24
N GLY A 197 14.75 0.52 -3.85
CA GLY A 197 13.45 0.44 -4.49
C GLY A 197 12.80 1.81 -4.54
N GLU A 198 12.35 2.21 -5.73
CA GLU A 198 11.86 3.56 -5.99
C GLU A 198 10.33 3.56 -6.08
N GLY A 199 9.72 4.63 -5.58
CA GLY A 199 8.28 4.78 -5.55
C GLY A 199 7.82 6.22 -5.40
N ILE A 200 6.50 6.38 -5.35
CA ILE A 200 5.82 7.67 -5.24
C ILE A 200 5.02 7.68 -3.95
N VAL A 201 5.15 8.75 -3.17
CA VAL A 201 4.29 8.99 -2.01
C VAL A 201 2.87 9.30 -2.48
N ILE A 202 1.93 8.40 -2.19
CA ILE A 202 0.54 8.53 -2.63
C ILE A 202 -0.37 9.14 -1.58
N GLY A 203 0.06 9.21 -0.31
CA GLY A 203 -0.68 9.87 0.76
C GLY A 203 -0.38 9.32 2.15
N PRO A 204 -1.23 9.61 3.15
CA PRO A 204 -1.13 9.02 4.48
C PRO A 204 -1.48 7.52 4.44
N SER A 205 -0.80 6.73 5.27
CA SER A 205 -1.15 5.31 5.45
C SER A 205 -2.41 5.13 6.29
N ALA A 206 -3.05 3.97 6.16
CA ALA A 206 -4.05 3.50 7.10
C ALA A 206 -3.46 3.25 8.50
N VAL A 207 -2.16 2.95 8.58
CA VAL A 207 -1.44 2.76 9.85
C VAL A 207 -0.90 4.10 10.32
N LYS A 208 -1.29 4.50 11.54
CA LYS A 208 -0.88 5.77 12.14
C LYS A 208 0.64 5.96 12.14
N GLY A 209 1.09 7.13 11.70
CA GLY A 209 2.50 7.51 11.64
C GLY A 209 3.29 6.94 10.47
N LYS A 210 2.67 6.10 9.62
CA LYS A 210 3.25 5.64 8.36
C LYS A 210 2.71 6.45 7.19
N ILE A 211 3.42 6.39 6.07
CA ILE A 211 3.00 6.96 4.79
C ILE A 211 2.73 5.84 3.80
N ALA A 212 1.79 6.08 2.88
CA ALA A 212 1.49 5.16 1.79
C ALA A 212 2.38 5.51 0.59
N VAL A 213 3.11 4.51 0.09
CA VAL A 213 4.01 4.62 -1.06
C VAL A 213 3.59 3.58 -2.09
N CYS A 214 3.45 3.99 -3.35
CA CYS A 214 3.33 3.08 -4.48
C CYS A 214 4.71 2.93 -5.13
N PHE A 215 5.30 1.74 -5.06
CA PHE A 215 6.56 1.44 -5.72
C PHE A 215 6.35 1.24 -7.23
N ASP A 216 7.44 1.33 -7.99
CA ASP A 216 7.43 1.22 -9.46
C ASP A 216 7.00 -0.17 -9.96
N ASP A 217 7.08 -1.19 -9.11
CA ASP A 217 6.53 -2.52 -9.37
C ASP A 217 5.00 -2.59 -9.21
N GLY A 218 4.36 -1.46 -8.86
CA GLY A 218 2.92 -1.33 -8.64
C GLY A 218 2.46 -1.72 -7.24
N THR A 219 3.38 -2.04 -6.32
CA THR A 219 3.02 -2.44 -4.96
C THR A 219 2.78 -1.23 -4.06
N GLU A 220 1.69 -1.28 -3.28
CA GLU A 220 1.40 -0.25 -2.27
C GLU A 220 1.86 -0.71 -0.90
N TRP A 221 2.62 0.14 -0.22
CA TRP A 221 3.16 -0.14 1.09
C TRP A 221 2.92 0.97 2.10
N SER A 222 2.72 0.56 3.33
CA SER A 222 2.67 1.43 4.50
C SER A 222 4.02 1.46 5.20
N ILE A 223 4.80 2.52 4.98
CA ILE A 223 6.20 2.61 5.40
C ILE A 223 6.40 3.76 6.40
N TRP A 224 7.27 3.55 7.38
CA TRP A 224 7.69 4.61 8.29
C TRP A 224 8.53 5.66 7.57
N PRO A 225 8.29 6.97 7.75
CA PRO A 225 9.04 8.02 7.06
C PRO A 225 10.57 7.90 7.17
N ALA A 226 11.09 7.46 8.31
CA ALA A 226 12.52 7.27 8.54
C ALA A 226 13.18 6.18 7.66
N LEU A 227 12.38 5.30 7.05
CA LEU A 227 12.84 4.22 6.16
C LEU A 227 12.90 4.66 4.70
N LEU A 228 12.61 5.93 4.43
CA LEU A 228 12.58 6.51 3.10
C LEU A 228 13.51 7.71 3.05
N CYS A 229 14.04 7.98 1.86
CA CYS A 229 14.62 9.27 1.53
C CYS A 229 14.02 9.77 0.23
N LYS A 230 14.17 11.06 -0.04
CA LYS A 230 13.94 11.58 -1.39
C LYS A 230 14.94 10.94 -2.34
N SER A 231 14.51 10.70 -3.58
CA SER A 231 15.32 9.97 -4.56
C SER A 231 16.63 10.68 -4.86
N GLU A 232 16.62 12.02 -4.90
CA GLU A 232 17.82 12.85 -5.10
C GLU A 232 18.86 12.78 -3.95
N ASP A 233 18.45 12.35 -2.76
CA ASP A 233 19.32 12.29 -1.58
C ASP A 233 19.87 10.87 -1.32
N TYR A 234 19.46 9.89 -2.12
CA TYR A 234 19.69 8.47 -1.84
C TYR A 234 21.16 8.11 -1.64
N ASP A 235 22.05 8.51 -2.55
CA ASP A 235 23.48 8.16 -2.48
C ASP A 235 24.16 8.71 -1.22
N LYS A 236 23.69 9.87 -0.74
CA LYS A 236 24.18 10.49 0.50
C LYS A 236 23.69 9.76 1.74
N VAL A 237 22.42 9.33 1.75
CA VAL A 237 21.77 8.74 2.93
C VAL A 237 22.04 7.23 3.05
N VAL A 238 22.25 6.53 1.94
CA VAL A 238 22.51 5.08 1.95
C VAL A 238 23.88 4.72 2.54
N THR A 239 24.82 5.66 2.55
CA THR A 239 26.14 5.48 3.16
C THR A 239 26.20 5.98 4.61
N GLN A 240 25.12 6.60 5.11
CA GLN A 240 25.06 7.15 6.45
C GLN A 240 25.13 6.04 7.51
N LYS A 241 25.99 6.25 8.52
CA LYS A 241 26.05 5.42 9.73
C LYS A 241 25.02 5.85 10.77
N PHE A 242 24.50 4.88 11.50
CA PHE A 242 23.60 5.05 12.63
C PHE A 242 24.41 5.07 13.93
N GLY A 243 25.11 6.17 14.15
CA GLY A 243 26.15 6.26 15.18
C GLY A 243 27.40 5.50 14.73
N LYS A 244 27.77 4.44 15.44
CA LYS A 244 28.92 3.59 15.07
C LYS A 244 28.55 2.43 14.15
N LEU A 245 27.26 2.16 13.98
CA LEU A 245 26.74 1.03 13.21
C LEU A 245 26.45 1.45 11.76
N GLY A 246 26.84 0.64 10.80
CA GLY A 246 26.47 0.73 9.39
C GLY A 246 25.51 -0.38 8.96
N ARG A 247 24.89 -0.24 7.79
CA ARG A 247 24.16 -1.35 7.14
C ARG A 247 25.13 -2.50 6.88
N GLY A 248 24.71 -3.73 7.15
CA GLY A 248 25.52 -4.94 7.01
C GLY A 248 26.36 -5.29 8.24
N ASP A 249 26.48 -4.40 9.23
CA ASP A 249 27.21 -4.70 10.46
C ASP A 249 26.54 -5.83 11.23
N ARG A 250 27.37 -6.75 11.74
CA ARG A 250 26.93 -7.82 12.64
C ARG A 250 26.85 -7.29 14.08
N VAL A 251 25.72 -7.59 14.72
CA VAL A 251 25.40 -7.13 16.06
C VAL A 251 24.83 -8.25 16.89
N ARG A 252 25.00 -8.14 18.20
CA ARG A 252 24.42 -9.03 19.22
C ARG A 252 23.58 -8.24 20.20
N SER A 253 22.40 -8.74 20.55
CA SER A 253 21.56 -8.12 21.58
C SER A 253 22.20 -8.22 22.98
N LYS A 254 22.25 -7.12 23.72
CA LYS A 254 22.81 -7.02 25.10
C LYS A 254 21.83 -7.40 26.21
N GLY A 255 20.65 -7.90 25.86
CA GLY A 255 19.58 -8.21 26.81
C GLY A 255 18.33 -8.69 26.08
N LYS A 256 17.36 -9.18 26.84
CA LYS A 256 16.05 -9.54 26.30
C LYS A 256 15.37 -8.28 25.75
N LEU A 257 15.04 -8.28 24.46
CA LEU A 257 14.28 -7.19 23.84
C LEU A 257 12.81 -7.57 23.87
N CYS A 258 11.95 -6.64 24.30
CA CYS A 258 10.50 -6.80 24.22
C CYS A 258 9.96 -5.71 23.30
N GLY A 259 9.08 -6.08 22.39
CA GLY A 259 8.54 -5.16 21.40
C GLY A 259 7.20 -5.61 20.86
N ALA A 260 6.39 -4.65 20.46
CA ALA A 260 5.14 -4.90 19.78
C ALA A 260 5.37 -4.90 18.26
N ARG A 261 4.71 -5.81 17.54
CA ARG A 261 4.78 -5.83 16.08
C ARG A 261 4.11 -4.57 15.51
N SER A 262 4.66 -4.04 14.42
CA SER A 262 4.13 -2.82 13.79
C SER A 262 2.73 -2.97 13.17
N TYR A 263 2.19 -4.19 13.09
CA TYR A 263 0.84 -4.51 12.61
C TYR A 263 -0.04 -5.19 13.66
N SER A 264 0.51 -5.53 14.84
CA SER A 264 -0.24 -6.20 15.90
C SER A 264 0.30 -5.73 17.25
N PRO A 265 -0.09 -4.53 17.70
CA PRO A 265 0.40 -3.96 18.95
C PRO A 265 0.02 -4.81 20.18
N GLU A 266 -1.01 -5.65 20.06
CA GLU A 266 -1.55 -6.49 21.13
C GLU A 266 -0.68 -7.71 21.46
N VAL A 267 0.22 -8.11 20.56
CA VAL A 267 1.10 -9.26 20.76
C VAL A 267 2.51 -8.74 21.04
N ALA A 268 2.85 -8.66 22.33
CA ALA A 268 4.21 -8.41 22.77
C ALA A 268 5.06 -9.64 22.48
N GLU A 269 6.08 -9.48 21.63
CA GLU A 269 7.08 -10.51 21.39
C GLU A 269 8.35 -10.19 22.15
N SER A 270 9.14 -11.23 22.42
CA SER A 270 10.46 -11.05 23.01
C SER A 270 11.55 -11.76 22.23
N LEU A 271 12.64 -11.05 21.99
CA LEU A 271 13.89 -11.59 21.48
C LEU A 271 14.80 -11.98 22.66
N ALA A 272 15.38 -13.16 22.60
CA ALA A 272 16.32 -13.63 23.62
C ALA A 272 17.61 -12.77 23.61
N GLU A 273 18.18 -12.57 24.80
CA GLU A 273 19.52 -11.99 24.95
C GLU A 273 20.57 -12.80 24.20
N GLY A 274 21.58 -12.12 23.65
CA GLY A 274 22.66 -12.78 22.94
C GLY A 274 22.30 -13.20 21.51
N SER A 275 21.08 -12.92 21.04
CA SER A 275 20.70 -13.14 19.64
C SER A 275 21.58 -12.30 18.71
N ASP A 276 22.17 -12.95 17.71
CA ASP A 276 22.95 -12.33 16.64
C ASP A 276 22.06 -11.88 15.49
N GLY A 277 22.46 -10.80 14.81
CA GLY A 277 21.73 -10.26 13.69
C GLY A 277 22.56 -9.29 12.84
N THR A 278 21.94 -8.79 11.78
CA THR A 278 22.53 -7.87 10.81
C THR A 278 21.75 -6.56 10.77
N VAL A 279 22.45 -5.43 10.81
CA VAL A 279 21.82 -4.11 10.65
C VAL A 279 21.33 -3.94 9.20
N VAL A 280 20.03 -3.70 9.02
CA VAL A 280 19.41 -3.57 7.68
C VAL A 280 18.99 -2.14 7.32
N GLY A 281 19.06 -1.20 8.27
CA GLY A 281 18.73 0.20 7.99
C GLY A 281 18.36 1.03 9.22
N PRO A 282 17.83 2.25 9.02
CA PRO A 282 17.33 3.08 10.10
C PRO A 282 16.10 2.46 10.76
N GLY A 283 15.91 2.70 12.07
CA GLY A 283 14.74 2.27 12.84
C GLY A 283 13.50 3.14 12.62
N HIS A 284 12.35 2.72 13.17
CA HIS A 284 11.10 3.51 13.08
C HIS A 284 11.13 4.78 13.95
N SER A 285 11.89 4.77 15.05
CA SER A 285 12.06 5.90 15.96
C SER A 285 13.41 6.58 15.74
N PRO A 286 13.53 7.90 15.97
CA PRO A 286 14.81 8.61 15.85
C PRO A 286 15.95 7.92 16.62
N GLY A 287 17.07 7.72 15.93
CA GLY A 287 18.28 7.10 16.49
C GLY A 287 18.22 5.58 16.70
N ALA A 288 17.09 4.93 16.41
CA ALA A 288 17.02 3.46 16.36
C ALA A 288 17.56 2.93 15.03
N VAL A 289 17.86 1.63 15.00
CA VAL A 289 18.26 0.87 13.82
C VAL A 289 17.33 -0.32 13.62
N LEU A 290 17.10 -0.72 12.39
CA LEU A 290 16.49 -2.01 12.08
C LEU A 290 17.58 -3.08 12.02
N VAL A 291 17.33 -4.18 12.72
CA VAL A 291 18.20 -5.35 12.78
C VAL A 291 17.37 -6.58 12.40
N HIS A 292 17.85 -7.34 11.43
CA HIS A 292 17.34 -8.68 11.14
C HIS A 292 18.08 -9.68 12.03
N PHE A 293 17.37 -10.34 12.94
CA PHE A 293 17.96 -11.31 13.85
C PHE A 293 17.85 -12.72 13.30
N ASP A 294 18.93 -13.49 13.41
CA ASP A 294 19.03 -14.83 12.84
C ASP A 294 18.14 -15.84 13.57
N SER A 295 17.80 -15.57 14.84
CA SER A 295 17.08 -16.51 15.71
C SER A 295 15.60 -16.66 15.39
N ASP A 296 14.95 -15.61 14.88
CA ASP A 296 13.53 -15.61 14.56
C ASP A 296 13.21 -15.18 13.12
N ASP A 297 14.24 -14.87 12.32
CA ASP A 297 14.13 -14.38 10.94
C ASP A 297 13.28 -13.10 10.82
N LYS A 298 13.21 -12.29 11.90
CA LYS A 298 12.41 -11.05 11.92
C LYS A 298 13.29 -9.81 11.99
N VAL A 299 12.69 -8.70 11.55
CA VAL A 299 13.29 -7.38 11.65
C VAL A 299 12.75 -6.65 12.87
N TRP A 300 13.67 -6.24 13.74
CA TRP A 300 13.41 -5.52 14.98
C TRP A 300 13.96 -4.10 14.91
N SER A 301 13.24 -3.14 15.49
CA SER A 301 13.75 -1.78 15.65
C SER A 301 14.33 -1.61 17.05
N VAL A 302 15.64 -1.36 17.13
CA VAL A 302 16.42 -1.43 18.37
C VAL A 302 17.28 -0.19 18.54
N LYS A 303 17.49 0.27 19.77
CA LYS A 303 18.45 1.36 20.04
C LYS A 303 19.89 0.82 19.97
N PRO A 304 20.85 1.55 19.38
CA PRO A 304 22.25 1.13 19.34
C PRO A 304 22.85 0.78 20.71
N SER A 305 22.40 1.39 21.80
CA SER A 305 22.86 1.08 23.16
C SER A 305 22.50 -0.35 23.61
N GLN A 306 21.46 -0.95 23.04
CA GLN A 306 21.00 -2.32 23.32
C GLN A 306 21.74 -3.37 22.48
N LEU A 307 22.67 -2.94 21.63
CA LEU A 307 23.44 -3.79 20.72
C LEU A 307 24.92 -3.76 21.10
N ALA A 308 25.58 -4.90 20.97
CA ALA A 308 27.02 -5.04 20.97
C ALA A 308 27.46 -5.28 19.52
N SER A 309 28.45 -4.52 19.04
CA SER A 309 29.11 -4.83 17.78
C SER A 309 29.87 -6.13 17.95
N THR A 310 29.58 -7.13 17.12
CA THR A 310 30.42 -8.32 17.02
C THR A 310 31.50 -7.97 16.03
N SER A 311 32.67 -7.54 16.51
CA SER A 311 33.82 -7.33 15.63
C SER A 311 34.05 -8.63 14.88
N THR A 312 33.81 -8.63 13.57
CA THR A 312 34.27 -9.70 12.71
C THR A 312 35.78 -9.56 12.70
N CYS A 313 36.49 -10.35 13.51
CA CYS A 313 37.89 -10.63 13.25
C CYS A 313 37.90 -11.39 11.93
N ILE A 314 38.06 -10.64 10.83
CA ILE A 314 38.36 -11.19 9.51
C ILE A 314 39.84 -11.54 9.50
#